data_AF-A0A2S6R349-F1
#
_entry.id   AF-A0A2S6R349-F1
#
_cell.length_a   1.000
_cell.length_b   1.000
_cell.length_c   1.000
_cell.angle_alpha   90.00
_cell.angle_beta   90.00
_cell.angle_gamma   90.00
#
_symmetry.space_group_name_H-M   'P 1'
#
loop_
_entity.id
_entity.type
_entity.pdbx_description
1 polymer ?
#
loop_
_entity_poly.entity_id
_entity_poly.type
_entity_poly.pdbx_seq_one_letter_code
_entity_poly.pdbx_strand_id
1 'polypeptide(L)' 'MPIRLQDHVGEIPDFPKPGILFYDISPLLAHSGAWAEAVEQLADVIAP' A
#
# COMPACT_ATOMS: atom_id res chain seq x y z
N MET A 1 5.81 11.86 -12.71
CA MET A 1 6.70 11.10 -11.81
C MET A 1 5.94 9.86 -11.40
N PRO A 2 6.55 8.67 -11.35
CA PRO A 2 5.84 7.46 -10.93
C PRO A 2 5.32 7.65 -9.50
N ILE A 3 4.09 7.18 -9.24
CA ILE A 3 3.52 7.22 -7.89
C ILE A 3 4.33 6.26 -7.02
N ARG A 4 4.83 6.76 -5.88
CA ARG A 4 5.50 5.91 -4.90
C ARG A 4 4.44 5.35 -3.95
N LEU A 5 4.14 4.06 -4.08
CA LEU A 5 3.10 3.41 -3.26
C LEU A 5 3.37 3.50 -1.75
N GLN A 6 4.65 3.57 -1.34
CA GLN A 6 5.05 3.65 0.08
C GLN A 6 4.57 4.94 0.74
N ASP A 7 4.40 6.03 -0.03
CA ASP A 7 3.88 7.31 0.47
C ASP A 7 2.40 7.21 0.88
N HIS A 8 1.73 6.10 0.55
CA HIS A 8 0.32 5.83 0.86
C HIS A 8 0.13 4.65 1.84
N VAL A 9 1.19 4.19 2.50
CA VAL A 9 1.11 3.16 3.55
C VAL A 9 1.36 3.82 4.91
N GLY A 10 0.39 3.71 5.80
CA GLY A 10 0.52 4.19 7.18
C GLY A 10 1.22 3.16 8.06
N GLU A 11 1.92 3.63 9.08
CA GLU A 11 2.52 2.79 10.12
C GLU A 11 1.79 3.03 11.45
N ILE A 12 1.25 1.96 12.04
CA ILE A 12 0.53 1.99 13.32
C ILE A 12 1.24 1.05 14.30
N PRO A 13 2.02 1.57 15.25
CA PRO A 13 2.69 0.75 16.26
C PRO A 13 1.67 0.20 17.28
N ASP A 14 2.01 -0.96 17.85
CA ASP A 14 1.28 -1.66 18.91
C ASP A 14 -0.17 -2.03 18.57
N PHE A 15 -0.47 -2.22 17.29
CA PHE A 15 -1.79 -2.63 16.80
C PHE A 15 -1.77 -3.99 16.08
N PRO A 16 -2.75 -4.88 16.30
CA PRO A 16 -3.83 -4.80 17.28
C PRO A 16 -3.39 -5.16 18.71
N LYS A 17 -2.11 -5.50 18.90
CA LYS A 17 -1.53 -5.89 20.19
C LYS A 17 -0.12 -5.28 20.33
N PRO A 18 0.37 -5.09 21.56
CA PRO A 18 1.73 -4.60 21.81
C PRO A 18 2.80 -5.42 21.09
N GLY A 19 3.81 -4.74 20.55
CA GLY A 19 4.94 -5.32 19.83
C GLY A 19 4.70 -5.57 18.34
N ILE A 20 3.53 -5.24 17.79
CA ILE A 20 3.22 -5.36 16.37
C ILE A 20 3.28 -3.98 15.70
N LEU A 21 4.02 -3.86 14.60
CA LEU A 21 3.90 -2.72 13.67
C LEU A 21 2.92 -3.08 12.57
N PHE A 22 1.74 -2.44 12.56
CA PHE A 22 0.73 -2.65 11.55
C PHE A 22 0.91 -1.67 10.39
N TYR A 23 0.94 -2.19 9.17
CA TYR A 23 0.96 -1.38 7.96
C TYR A 23 -0.46 -1.20 7.43
N ASP A 24 -0.97 0.03 7.54
CA ASP A 24 -2.30 0.39 7.07
C ASP A 24 -2.27 0.80 5.59
N ILE A 25 -2.94 0.01 4.74
CA ILE A 25 -3.09 0.29 3.32
C ILE A 25 -4.36 1.07 2.99
N SER A 26 -5.17 1.44 3.98
CA SER A 26 -6.40 2.22 3.77
C SER A 26 -6.16 3.52 2.97
N PRO A 27 -5.07 4.29 3.19
CA PRO A 27 -4.79 5.48 2.38
C PRO A 27 -4.48 5.15 0.91
N LEU A 28 -3.80 4.02 0.65
CA LEU A 28 -3.54 3.52 -0.71
C LEU A 28 -4.85 3.14 -1.40
N LEU A 29 -5.75 2.41 -0.72
CA LEU A 29 -7.05 2.01 -1.25
C LEU A 29 -7.96 3.22 -1.54
N ALA A 30 -7.89 4.26 -0.72
CA ALA A 30 -8.67 5.48 -0.88
C ALA A 30 -8.17 6.38 -2.03
N HIS A 31 -6.88 6.29 -2.40
CA HIS A 31 -6.27 7.11 -3.44
C HIS A 31 -6.32 6.41 -4.79
N SER A 32 -7.23 6.85 -5.68
CA SER A 32 -7.46 6.22 -6.99
C SER A 32 -6.20 5.99 -7.84
N GLY A 33 -5.28 6.96 -7.88
CA GLY A 33 -4.02 6.83 -8.62
C GLY A 33 -3.07 5.77 -8.06
N ALA A 34 -2.85 5.75 -6.75
CA ALA A 34 -2.01 4.76 -6.07
C ALA A 34 -2.62 3.36 -6.15
N TRP A 35 -3.95 3.26 -6.07
CA TRP A 35 -4.65 1.98 -6.27
C TRP A 35 -4.43 1.43 -7.69
N ALA A 36 -4.61 2.26 -8.71
CA ALA A 36 -4.39 1.86 -10.10
C ALA A 36 -2.94 1.38 -10.34
N GLU A 37 -1.98 2.17 -9.87
CA GLU A 37 -0.54 1.83 -9.96
C GLU A 37 -0.21 0.51 -9.24
N ALA A 38 -0.76 0.29 -8.05
CA ALA A 38 -0.54 -0.95 -7.31
C ALA A 38 -1.07 -2.18 -8.07
N VAL A 39 -2.25 -2.07 -8.69
CA VAL A 39 -2.82 -3.15 -9.50
C VAL A 39 -2.00 -3.39 -10.76
N GLU A 40 -1.52 -2.32 -11.41
CA GLU A 40 -0.66 -2.41 -12.60
C GLU A 40 0.65 -3.15 -12.29
N GLN A 41 1.37 -2.75 -11.23
CA GLN A 41 2.58 -3.44 -10.79
C GLN A 41 2.33 -4.92 -10.44
N LEU A 42 1.21 -5.25 -9.80
CA LEU A 42 0.85 -6.63 -9.49
C LEU A 42 0.56 -7.44 -10.76
N ALA A 43 -0.11 -6.84 -11.75
CA ALA A 43 -0.42 -7.48 -13.03
C ALA A 43 0.86 -7.75 -13.84
N ASP A 44 1.79 -6.80 -13.87
CA ASP A 44 3.08 -6.93 -14.55
C ASP A 44 3.91 -8.09 -14.01
N VAL A 45 3.85 -8.35 -12.70
CA VAL A 45 4.57 -9.48 -12.07
C VAL A 45 4.08 -10.84 -12.57
N ILE A 46 2.82 -10.95 -13.00
CA ILE A 46 2.20 -12.20 -13.47
C ILE A 46 2.00 -12.25 -14.98
N ALA A 47 2.41 -11.21 -15.72
CA ALA A 47 2.25 -11.14 -17.16
C ALA A 47 3.06 -12.26 -17.87
N PRO A 48 2.54 -12.85 -18.96
CA PRO A 48 3.19 -13.94 -19.70
C PRO A 48 4.55 -13.58 -20.32
#